data_AF-A0A7C5RYB0-F1
#
_entry.id   AF-A0A7C5RYB0-F1
#
_cell.length_a   1.000
_cell.length_b   1.000
_cell.length_c   1.000
_cell.angle_alpha   90.00
_cell.angle_beta   90.00
_cell.angle_gamma   90.00
#
_symmetry.space_group_name_H-M   'P 1'
#
loop_
_entity.id
_entity.type
_entity.pdbx_description
1 polymer ?
#
loop_
_entity_poly.entity_id
_entity_poly.type
_entity_poly.pdbx_seq_one_letter_code
_entity_poly.pdbx_strand_id
1 'polypeptide(L)'
;MHGFYANNEIDNVITELKRILKENGIIIIIDFKKHFFIPGPRISERVSPEELERIFISAGFLKLYYKSMNLTHYAIAFQENK
;
A
#
# COMPACT_ATOMS: atom_id res chain seq x y z
N MET A 1 -2.47 4.40 -3.77
CA MET A 1 -2.03 3.10 -4.34
C MET A 1 -3.08 2.49 -5.25
N HIS A 2 -4.38 2.70 -5.01
CA HIS A 2 -5.48 2.18 -5.85
C HIS A 2 -5.31 2.41 -7.36
N GLY A 3 -4.82 3.57 -7.79
CA GLY A 3 -4.56 3.84 -9.22
C GLY A 3 -3.51 2.90 -9.83
N PHE A 4 -2.33 2.79 -9.21
CA PHE A 4 -1.28 1.87 -9.66
C PHE A 4 -1.74 0.41 -9.60
N TYR A 5 -2.55 0.05 -8.61
CA TYR A 5 -3.14 -1.28 -8.52
C TYR A 5 -4.11 -1.56 -9.66
N ALA A 6 -5.04 -0.63 -9.93
CA ALA A 6 -6.01 -0.75 -11.02
C ALA A 6 -5.33 -0.86 -12.39
N ASN A 7 -4.17 -0.23 -12.56
CA ASN A 7 -3.38 -0.26 -13.79
C ASN A 7 -2.39 -1.43 -13.90
N ASN A 8 -2.30 -2.31 -12.89
CA ASN A 8 -1.28 -3.37 -12.80
C ASN A 8 0.18 -2.84 -12.82
N GLU A 9 0.42 -1.70 -12.19
CA GLU A 9 1.73 -1.01 -12.16
C GLU A 9 2.46 -1.17 -10.82
N ILE A 10 1.93 -1.99 -9.91
CA ILE A 10 2.44 -2.11 -8.53
C ILE A 10 3.89 -2.58 -8.49
N ASP A 11 4.29 -3.53 -9.34
CA ASP A 11 5.67 -4.03 -9.38
C ASP A 11 6.66 -2.95 -9.85
N ASN A 12 6.24 -2.09 -10.78
CA ASN A 12 7.04 -0.95 -11.24
C ASN A 12 7.21 0.09 -10.12
N VAL A 13 6.13 0.37 -9.38
CA VAL A 13 6.18 1.27 -8.22
C VAL A 13 7.10 0.71 -7.14
N ILE A 14 7.04 -0.59 -6.85
CA ILE A 14 7.90 -1.24 -5.86
C ILE A 14 9.38 -1.15 -6.27
N THR A 15 9.67 -1.42 -7.54
CA THR A 15 11.02 -1.29 -8.11
C THR A 15 11.56 0.13 -7.91
N GLU A 16 10.73 1.13 -8.23
CA GLU A 16 11.13 2.53 -8.11
C GLU A 16 11.27 2.96 -6.64
N LEU A 17 10.40 2.48 -5.75
CA LEU A 17 10.51 2.72 -4.32
C LEU A 17 11.85 2.21 -3.77
N LYS A 18 12.26 0.98 -4.09
CA LYS A 18 13.57 0.46 -3.67
C LYS A 18 14.74 1.28 -4.19
N ARG A 19 14.63 1.80 -5.42
CA ARG A 19 15.66 2.63 -6.05
C ARG A 19 15.85 3.97 -5.34
N ILE A 20 14.76 4.59 -4.87
CA ILE A 20 14.79 5.94 -4.29
C ILE A 20 14.82 5.96 -2.76
N LEU A 21 14.46 4.86 -2.09
CA LEU A 21 14.39 4.80 -0.64
C LEU A 21 15.80 4.80 -0.04
N LYS A 22 16.06 5.78 0.83
CA LYS A 22 17.30 5.86 1.61
C LYS A 22 17.37 4.73 2.63
N GLU A 23 18.55 4.51 3.20
CA GLU A 23 18.71 3.62 4.35
C GLU A 23 17.75 4.02 5.47
N ASN A 24 17.05 3.02 6.04
CA ASN A 24 16.00 3.21 7.04
C ASN A 24 14.83 4.12 6.62
N GLY A 25 14.66 4.36 5.31
CA GLY A 25 13.53 5.10 4.80
C GLY A 25 12.19 4.38 5.07
N ILE A 26 11.16 5.17 5.36
CA ILE A 26 9.81 4.66 5.66
C ILE A 26 8.88 5.07 4.53
N ILE A 27 8.12 4.11 4.03
CA ILE A 27 7.02 4.31 3.08
C ILE A 27 5.73 4.36 3.89
N ILE A 28 4.94 5.41 3.75
CA ILE A 28 3.61 5.52 4.34
C ILE A 28 2.58 5.57 3.22
N ILE A 29 1.65 4.63 3.23
CA ILE A 29 0.56 4.56 2.26
C ILE A 29 -0.75 4.82 2.98
N ILE A 30 -1.52 5.77 2.45
CA ILE A 30 -2.90 6.03 2.84
C ILE A 30 -3.79 5.68 1.66
N ASP A 31 -4.77 4.80 1.86
CA ASP A 31 -5.67 4.38 0.79
C ASP A 31 -7.07 4.00 1.28
N PHE A 32 -7.98 3.79 0.32
CA PHE A 32 -9.37 3.41 0.54
C PHE A 32 -9.49 1.96 1.01
N LYS A 33 -10.27 1.75 2.07
CA LYS A 33 -10.69 0.42 2.51
C LYS A 33 -11.52 -0.26 1.41
N LYS A 34 -11.27 -1.56 1.19
CA LYS A 34 -11.98 -2.40 0.22
C LYS A 34 -13.34 -2.85 0.77
N HIS A 35 -14.30 -1.92 0.83
CA HIS A 35 -15.67 -2.18 1.29
C HIS A 35 -16.72 -1.44 0.45
N PHE A 36 -17.84 -2.12 0.16
CA PHE A 36 -18.83 -1.75 -0.86
C PHE A 36 -19.58 -0.42 -0.61
N PHE A 37 -19.76 -0.01 0.65
CA PHE A 37 -20.65 1.12 1.00
C PHE A 37 -19.94 2.45 1.25
N ILE A 38 -18.66 2.54 0.88
CA ILE A 38 -17.82 3.72 1.15
C ILE A 38 -17.67 4.55 -0.13
N PRO A 39 -17.89 5.88 -0.09
CA PRO A 39 -17.56 6.78 -1.20
C PRO A 39 -16.08 6.65 -1.61
N GLY A 40 -15.82 6.64 -2.91
CA GLY A 40 -14.45 6.54 -3.46
C GLY A 40 -14.39 5.76 -4.78
N PRO A 41 -13.18 5.31 -5.19
CA PRO A 41 -12.97 4.49 -6.39
C PRO A 41 -13.81 3.21 -6.40
N ARG A 42 -13.99 2.59 -7.57
CA ARG A 42 -14.72 1.32 -7.69
C ARG A 42 -14.04 0.27 -6.81
N ILE A 43 -14.80 -0.67 -6.24
CA ILE A 43 -14.23 -1.67 -5.33
C ILE A 43 -13.13 -2.52 -5.99
N SER A 44 -13.22 -2.76 -7.30
CA SER A 44 -12.21 -3.44 -8.11
C SER A 44 -10.88 -2.69 -8.20
N GLU A 45 -10.89 -1.37 -8.01
CA GLU A 45 -9.70 -0.52 -8.04
C GLU A 45 -9.03 -0.43 -6.66
N ARG A 46 -9.70 -0.89 -5.60
CA ARG A 46 -9.19 -0.80 -4.22
C ARG A 46 -8.36 -2.02 -3.85
N VAL A 47 -7.32 -1.76 -3.07
CA VAL A 47 -6.46 -2.78 -2.46
C VAL A 47 -6.82 -2.90 -0.99
N SER A 48 -7.00 -4.12 -0.50
CA SER A 48 -7.19 -4.30 0.94
C SER A 48 -5.85 -4.10 1.67
N PRO A 49 -5.86 -3.69 2.96
CA PRO A 49 -4.63 -3.59 3.74
C PRO A 49 -3.83 -4.91 3.75
N GLU A 50 -4.52 -6.04 3.82
CA GLU A 50 -3.91 -7.39 3.87
C GLU A 50 -3.30 -7.78 2.52
N GLU A 51 -3.95 -7.38 1.43
CA GLU A 51 -3.43 -7.58 0.06
C GLU A 51 -2.18 -6.74 -0.17
N LEU A 52 -2.21 -5.47 0.23
CA LEU A 52 -1.06 -4.56 0.13
C LEU A 52 0.10 -5.04 1.03
N GLU A 53 -0.20 -5.52 2.23
CA GLU A 53 0.80 -6.12 3.12
C GLU A 53 1.49 -7.34 2.49
N ARG A 54 0.73 -8.27 1.91
CA ARG A 54 1.31 -9.45 1.22
C ARG A 54 2.25 -9.03 0.10
N ILE A 55 1.83 -8.08 -0.74
CA ILE A 55 2.62 -7.54 -1.85
C ILE A 55 3.95 -6.95 -1.36
N PHE A 56 3.91 -6.10 -0.33
CA PHE A 56 5.11 -5.44 0.18
C PHE A 56 6.03 -6.42 0.91
N ILE A 57 5.49 -7.37 1.68
CA ILE A 57 6.29 -8.41 2.34
C ILE A 57 6.98 -9.31 1.31
N SER A 58 6.28 -9.76 0.26
CA SER A 58 6.89 -10.56 -0.80
C SER A 58 7.97 -9.79 -1.56
N ALA A 59 7.86 -8.47 -1.60
CA ALA A 59 8.87 -7.58 -2.17
C ALA A 59 10.05 -7.29 -1.22
N GLY A 60 10.12 -7.88 -0.03
CA GLY A 60 11.24 -7.68 0.90
C GLY A 60 11.13 -6.45 1.79
N PHE A 61 9.91 -5.94 2.02
CA PHE A 61 9.65 -4.91 3.02
C PHE A 61 9.12 -5.51 4.32
N LEU A 62 9.35 -4.82 5.43
CA LEU A 62 8.77 -5.10 6.73
C LEU A 62 7.63 -4.13 7.00
N LYS A 63 6.49 -4.64 7.48
CA LYS A 63 5.41 -3.80 7.99
C LYS A 63 5.80 -3.23 9.35
N LEU A 64 5.82 -1.91 9.47
CA LEU A 64 6.07 -1.22 10.73
C LEU A 64 4.79 -0.88 11.48
N TYR A 65 3.74 -0.52 10.73
CA TYR A 65 2.56 0.09 11.32
C TYR A 65 1.32 -0.12 10.46
N TYR A 66 0.17 -0.24 11.11
CA TYR A 66 -1.15 -0.16 10.48
C TYR A 66 -2.10 0.62 11.38
N LYS A 67 -2.94 1.47 10.78
CA LYS A 67 -4.05 2.12 11.46
C LYS A 67 -5.24 2.33 10.54
N SER A 68 -6.42 1.97 11.05
CA SER A 68 -7.69 2.46 10.51
C SER A 68 -7.83 3.94 10.83
N MET A 69 -7.84 4.81 9.80
CA MET A 69 -7.86 6.26 9.98
C MET A 69 -9.27 6.77 10.26
N ASN A 70 -10.24 6.32 9.46
CA ASN A 70 -11.66 6.64 9.59
C ASN A 70 -12.49 5.52 8.94
N LEU A 71 -13.78 5.77 8.68
CA LEU A 71 -14.64 4.78 8.04
C LEU A 71 -14.16 4.38 6.63
N THR A 72 -13.42 5.25 5.94
CA THR A 72 -13.13 5.13 4.51
C THR A 72 -11.68 4.79 4.19
N HIS A 73 -10.72 5.22 5.01
CA HIS A 73 -9.29 5.08 4.74
C HIS A 73 -8.54 4.30 5.82
N TYR A 74 -7.45 3.68 5.39
CA TYR A 74 -6.42 3.11 6.27
C TYR A 74 -5.06 3.77 5.98
N ALA A 75 -4.16 3.66 6.94
CA ALA A 75 -2.74 3.96 6.78
C ALA A 75 -1.93 2.70 7.10
N ILE A 76 -0.90 2.43 6.30
CA ILE A 76 0.06 1.35 6.53
C ILE A 76 1.46 1.86 6.24
N ALA A 77 2.44 1.47 7.06
CA ALA A 77 3.83 1.87 6.89
C ALA A 77 4.74 0.67 6.72
N PHE A 78 5.72 0.81 5.83
CA PHE A 78 6.71 -0.20 5.50
C PHE A 78 8.12 0.38 5.51
N GLN A 79 9.11 -0.48 5.75
CA GLN A 79 10.53 -0.21 5.61
C GLN A 79 11.18 -1.34 4.83
N GLU A 80 12.15 -1.03 3.96
CA GLU A 80 12.87 -2.06 3.22
C GLU A 80 13.78 -2.86 4.15
N ASN A 81 13.74 -4.19 4.05
CA ASN A 81 14.64 -5.09 4.77
C ASN A 81 15.95 -5.22 3.98
N LYS A 82 16.97 -4.43 4.31
CA LYS A 82 18.30 -4.47 3.68
C LYS A 82 19.28 -5.30 4.49
#